data_AF-A0A8J3IK33-F1
#
_entry.id   AF-A0A8J3IK33-F1
#
_cell.length_a   1.000
_cell.length_b   1.000
_cell.length_c   1.000
_cell.angle_alpha   90.00
_cell.angle_beta   90.00
_cell.angle_gamma   90.00
#
_symmetry.space_group_name_H-M   'P 1'
#
loop_
_entity.id
_entity.type
_entity.pdbx_description
1 polymer ?
#
loop_
_entity_poly.entity_id
_entity_poly.type
_entity_poly.pdbx_seq_one_letter_code
_entity_poly.pdbx_strand_id
1 'polypeptide(L)'
;MAKGKWVTSDEGVKLYNEAGLSENTFFRHVREKKIEKYLPDQRQRGALYNLDDIKKHTSYQSKKTKQRLTALQSINEVESKTDWFKEADLPYLLALDYEMYGIEESLDLSISHGWWAKNAFICRILYNIRDRKDIWGYITMIPMEEEIIFKLLRREMHERDIRPEHILTYEQGKEYFIYAASAVLRPEHRSHLRGLLKSILNYWCEQYPKVKLSKIYAYADSKEGWFLIKHLFFSPRYDIDKKAFELDLQQINPSKMITSFQDCLREKEALQE
;
A
#
# COMPACT_ATOMS: atom_id res chain seq x y z
N MET A 1 9.83 5.82 -52.62
CA MET A 1 10.75 5.52 -51.50
C MET A 1 10.17 6.14 -50.24
N ALA A 2 9.93 5.36 -49.20
CA ALA A 2 9.38 5.88 -47.96
C ALA A 2 10.41 6.78 -47.27
N LYS A 3 10.07 8.06 -47.07
CA LYS A 3 10.91 9.02 -46.34
C LYS A 3 10.67 8.82 -44.85
N GLY A 4 11.68 8.29 -44.14
CA GLY A 4 11.61 8.11 -42.69
C GLY A 4 12.74 7.24 -42.18
N LYS A 5 13.11 7.38 -40.91
CA LYS A 5 14.02 6.46 -40.25
C LYS A 5 13.21 5.25 -39.77
N TRP A 6 13.67 4.06 -40.13
CA TRP A 6 13.01 2.79 -39.85
C TRP A 6 13.79 2.00 -38.80
N VAL A 7 13.08 1.39 -37.85
CA VAL A 7 13.67 0.63 -36.73
C VAL A 7 13.06 -0.77 -36.64
N THR A 8 13.75 -1.69 -35.96
CA THR A 8 13.25 -3.05 -35.71
C THR A 8 12.14 -3.06 -34.66
N SER A 9 11.44 -4.20 -34.50
CA SER A 9 10.47 -4.39 -33.42
C SER A 9 11.10 -4.17 -32.04
N ASP A 10 12.30 -4.70 -31.83
CA ASP A 10 12.95 -4.71 -30.52
C ASP A 10 13.35 -3.29 -30.12
N GLU A 11 13.85 -2.52 -31.08
CA GLU A 11 14.13 -1.08 -30.91
C GLU A 11 12.85 -0.28 -30.65
N GLY A 12 11.77 -0.57 -31.37
CA GLY A 12 10.48 0.08 -31.17
C GLY A 12 9.85 -0.20 -29.81
N VAL A 13 9.90 -1.47 -29.36
CA VAL A 13 9.44 -1.91 -28.04
C VAL A 13 10.28 -1.28 -26.94
N LYS A 14 11.61 -1.22 -27.11
CA LYS A 14 12.50 -0.55 -26.16
C LYS A 14 12.11 0.93 -25.96
N LEU A 15 11.85 1.66 -27.05
CA LEU A 15 11.40 3.06 -26.98
C LEU A 15 10.03 3.24 -26.30
N TYR A 16 9.14 2.26 -26.45
CA TYR A 16 7.86 2.24 -25.73
C TYR A 16 8.07 1.97 -24.23
N ASN A 17 8.89 0.99 -23.87
CA ASN A 17 9.19 0.66 -22.48
C ASN A 17 9.87 1.83 -21.76
N GLU A 18 10.82 2.52 -22.42
CA GLU A 18 11.46 3.74 -21.91
C GLU A 18 10.45 4.89 -21.67
N ALA A 19 9.38 4.92 -22.46
CA ALA A 19 8.26 5.86 -22.29
C ALA A 19 7.18 5.35 -21.31
N GLY A 20 7.39 4.22 -20.64
CA GLY A 20 6.44 3.62 -19.70
C GLY A 20 5.25 2.90 -20.34
N LEU A 21 5.34 2.54 -21.61
CA LEU A 21 4.31 1.81 -22.35
C LEU A 21 4.75 0.36 -22.58
N SER A 22 3.80 -0.57 -22.55
CA SER A 22 4.10 -1.99 -22.75
C SER A 22 4.30 -2.37 -24.23
N GLU A 23 5.01 -3.47 -24.44
CA GLU A 23 5.13 -4.15 -25.74
C GLU A 23 3.76 -4.40 -26.41
N ASN A 24 2.77 -4.86 -25.64
CA ASN A 24 1.40 -5.05 -26.15
C ASN A 24 0.79 -3.75 -26.70
N THR A 25 1.10 -2.61 -26.08
CA THR A 25 0.64 -1.30 -26.53
C THR A 25 1.30 -0.90 -27.86
N PHE A 26 2.59 -1.20 -28.01
CA PHE A 26 3.31 -1.00 -29.27
C PHE A 26 2.65 -1.78 -30.42
N PHE A 27 2.47 -3.09 -30.27
CA PHE A 27 1.87 -3.91 -31.32
C PHE A 27 0.39 -3.60 -31.59
N ARG A 28 -0.34 -3.13 -30.58
CA ARG A 28 -1.69 -2.59 -30.79
C ARG A 28 -1.66 -1.37 -31.71
N HIS A 29 -0.77 -0.40 -31.49
CA HIS A 29 -0.67 0.79 -32.34
C HIS A 29 -0.22 0.46 -33.77
N VAL A 30 0.65 -0.54 -33.94
CA VAL A 30 0.98 -1.08 -35.28
C VAL A 30 -0.27 -1.66 -35.96
N ARG A 31 -1.04 -2.49 -35.25
CA ARG A 31 -2.26 -3.13 -35.79
C ARG A 31 -3.33 -2.10 -36.16
N GLU A 32 -3.44 -1.04 -35.37
CA GLU A 32 -4.34 0.10 -35.60
C GLU A 32 -3.82 1.06 -36.69
N LYS A 33 -2.70 0.73 -37.37
CA LYS A 33 -2.05 1.56 -38.40
C LYS A 33 -1.66 2.96 -37.93
N LYS A 34 -1.42 3.11 -36.62
CA LYS A 34 -0.89 4.35 -36.02
C LYS A 34 0.62 4.45 -36.11
N ILE A 35 1.28 3.31 -36.30
CA ILE A 35 2.71 3.22 -36.59
C ILE A 35 2.82 2.53 -37.94
N GLU A 36 3.41 3.23 -38.91
CA GLU A 36 3.63 2.66 -40.22
C GLU A 36 4.62 1.48 -40.13
N LYS A 37 4.29 0.38 -40.81
CA LYS A 37 5.07 -0.85 -40.86
C LYS A 37 5.44 -1.12 -42.31
N TYR A 38 6.73 -1.31 -42.57
CA TYR A 38 7.27 -1.68 -43.86
C TYR A 38 7.94 -3.05 -43.79
N LEU A 39 7.66 -3.92 -44.75
CA LEU A 39 8.34 -5.20 -44.91
C LEU A 39 9.19 -5.10 -46.18
N PRO A 40 10.54 -5.17 -46.09
CA PRO A 40 11.40 -5.16 -47.25
C PRO A 40 11.04 -6.29 -48.22
N ASP A 41 11.05 -5.97 -49.52
CA ASP A 41 10.65 -6.92 -50.57
C ASP A 41 11.43 -8.24 -50.44
N GLN A 42 10.71 -9.35 -50.57
CA GLN A 42 11.20 -10.73 -50.52
C GLN A 42 11.51 -11.33 -49.12
N ARG A 43 11.17 -10.65 -48.02
CA ARG A 43 11.30 -11.24 -46.66
C ARG A 43 9.94 -11.59 -46.05
N GLN A 44 9.84 -12.77 -45.43
CA GLN A 44 8.65 -13.16 -44.63
C GLN A 44 8.69 -12.63 -43.18
N ARG A 45 9.85 -12.16 -42.71
CA ARG A 45 10.09 -11.69 -41.33
C ARG A 45 11.01 -10.47 -41.32
N GLY A 46 11.04 -9.77 -40.18
CA GLY A 46 11.90 -8.59 -39.99
C GLY A 46 11.26 -7.30 -40.51
N ALA A 47 9.98 -7.09 -40.20
CA ALA A 47 9.33 -5.82 -40.50
C ALA A 47 10.00 -4.67 -39.75
N LEU A 48 10.07 -3.53 -40.43
CA LEU A 48 10.57 -2.30 -39.87
C LEU A 48 9.41 -1.34 -39.59
N TYR A 49 9.61 -0.48 -38.60
CA TYR A 49 8.59 0.44 -38.09
C TYR A 49 9.09 1.88 -38.18
N ASN A 50 8.19 2.79 -38.53
CA ASN A 50 8.53 4.20 -38.68
C ASN A 50 8.85 4.83 -37.31
N LEU A 51 10.08 5.35 -37.16
CA LEU A 51 10.57 5.92 -35.90
C LEU A 51 9.84 7.20 -35.50
N ASP A 52 9.40 8.00 -36.46
CA ASP A 52 8.76 9.29 -36.18
C ASP A 52 7.34 9.08 -35.62
N ASP A 53 6.62 8.08 -36.12
CA ASP A 53 5.34 7.64 -35.54
C ASP A 53 5.52 7.12 -34.11
N ILE A 54 6.56 6.31 -33.87
CA ILE A 54 6.91 5.82 -32.54
C ILE A 54 7.15 7.01 -31.59
N LYS A 55 8.00 7.96 -31.98
CA LYS A 55 8.30 9.16 -31.19
C LYS A 55 7.08 10.04 -30.96
N LYS A 56 6.19 10.18 -31.94
CA LYS A 56 4.95 10.94 -31.81
C LYS A 56 4.06 10.37 -30.71
N HIS A 57 3.93 9.05 -30.65
CA HIS A 57 3.11 8.38 -29.64
C HIS A 57 3.76 8.32 -28.25
N THR A 58 5.07 8.11 -28.17
CA THR A 58 5.80 8.10 -26.89
C THR A 58 5.93 9.49 -26.28
N SER A 59 6.13 10.54 -27.10
CA SER A 59 6.22 11.93 -26.63
C SER A 59 4.89 12.51 -26.16
N TYR A 60 3.78 12.15 -26.81
CA TYR A 60 2.43 12.55 -26.38
C TYR A 60 2.06 11.91 -25.03
N GLN A 61 2.36 10.63 -24.85
CA GLN A 61 2.13 9.91 -23.60
C GLN A 61 3.04 10.41 -22.47
N SER A 62 4.33 10.64 -22.73
CA SER A 62 5.23 11.18 -21.69
C SER A 62 4.82 12.58 -21.24
N LYS A 63 4.33 13.44 -22.15
CA LYS A 63 3.75 14.76 -21.81
C LYS A 63 2.46 14.64 -21.03
N LYS A 64 1.53 13.76 -21.43
CA LYS A 64 0.25 13.55 -20.73
C LYS A 64 0.45 12.93 -19.34
N THR A 65 1.36 11.98 -19.19
CA THR A 65 1.72 11.37 -17.90
C THR A 65 2.42 12.38 -17.01
N LYS A 66 3.38 13.17 -17.54
CA LYS A 66 4.00 14.27 -16.79
C LYS A 66 2.97 15.31 -16.35
N GLN A 67 2.10 15.77 -17.25
CA GLN A 67 1.03 16.73 -16.94
C GLN A 67 0.02 16.18 -15.94
N ARG A 68 -0.33 14.89 -16.00
CA ARG A 68 -1.21 14.25 -15.02
C ARG A 68 -0.55 14.12 -13.66
N LEU A 69 0.75 13.81 -13.62
CA LEU A 69 1.56 13.82 -12.39
C LEU A 69 1.72 15.23 -11.81
N THR A 70 1.97 16.24 -12.65
CA THR A 70 2.06 17.65 -12.19
C THR A 70 0.70 18.20 -11.77
N ALA A 71 -0.39 17.84 -12.45
CA ALA A 71 -1.75 18.20 -12.05
C ALA A 71 -2.16 17.53 -10.73
N LEU A 72 -1.74 16.28 -10.50
CA LEU A 72 -1.94 15.60 -9.21
C LEU A 72 -1.09 16.21 -8.09
N GLN A 73 0.10 16.74 -8.40
CA GLN A 73 0.99 17.42 -7.44
C GLN A 73 0.60 18.89 -7.17
N SER A 74 -0.15 19.53 -8.07
CA SER A 74 -0.48 20.97 -7.97
C SER A 74 -1.89 21.25 -7.45
N ILE A 75 -2.70 20.21 -7.21
CA ILE A 75 -3.88 20.34 -6.34
C ILE A 75 -3.36 20.27 -4.91
N ASN A 76 -2.83 21.40 -4.42
CA ASN A 76 -2.41 21.65 -3.04
C ASN A 76 -2.06 20.37 -2.25
N GLU A 77 -0.83 19.84 -2.38
CA GLU A 77 -0.30 18.89 -1.38
C GLU A 77 -0.22 19.63 -0.04
N VAL A 78 -1.35 19.68 0.66
CA VAL A 78 -1.39 20.12 2.04
C VAL A 78 -0.42 19.22 2.78
N GLU A 79 0.54 19.83 3.47
CA GLU A 79 1.55 19.08 4.20
C GLU A 79 0.88 18.18 5.23
N SER A 80 1.19 16.89 5.14
CA SER A 80 0.67 15.86 6.05
C SER A 80 1.68 15.53 7.12
N LYS A 81 1.22 15.17 8.31
CA LYS A 81 2.05 14.58 9.37
C LYS A 81 1.41 13.30 9.88
N THR A 82 2.25 12.38 10.36
CA THR A 82 1.81 11.18 11.05
C THR A 82 2.26 11.22 12.51
N ASP A 83 1.46 10.65 13.40
CA ASP A 83 1.77 10.53 14.82
C ASP A 83 0.98 9.36 15.42
N TRP A 84 1.34 8.97 16.63
CA TRP A 84 0.48 8.09 17.43
C TRP A 84 -0.78 8.85 17.87
N PHE A 85 -1.87 8.10 18.00
CA PHE A 85 -3.12 8.58 18.57
C PHE A 85 -2.90 9.23 19.95
N LYS A 86 -3.66 10.29 20.22
CA LYS A 86 -3.80 10.93 21.54
C LYS A 86 -5.28 10.99 21.88
N GLU A 87 -5.60 10.99 23.16
CA GLU A 87 -6.99 11.04 23.63
C GLU A 87 -7.81 12.20 23.01
N ALA A 88 -7.17 13.36 22.80
CA ALA A 88 -7.80 14.51 22.16
C ALA A 88 -8.17 14.28 20.68
N ASP A 89 -7.65 13.25 20.02
CA ASP A 89 -7.95 12.88 18.64
C ASP A 89 -9.22 12.04 18.51
N LEU A 90 -9.72 11.46 19.62
CA LEU A 90 -10.83 10.51 19.66
C LEU A 90 -12.10 11.01 18.92
N PRO A 91 -12.58 12.25 19.15
CA PRO A 91 -13.79 12.72 18.46
C PRO A 91 -13.61 12.81 16.94
N TYR A 92 -12.40 13.10 16.48
CA TYR A 92 -12.08 13.28 15.06
C TYR A 92 -11.89 11.95 14.34
N LEU A 93 -11.30 10.95 15.01
CA LEU A 93 -11.25 9.59 14.50
C LEU A 93 -12.64 8.99 14.37
N LEU A 94 -13.50 9.19 15.37
CA LEU A 94 -14.88 8.73 15.29
C LEU A 94 -15.64 9.37 14.13
N ALA A 95 -15.48 10.69 13.96
CA ALA A 95 -16.10 11.39 12.84
C ALA A 95 -15.64 10.80 11.49
N LEU A 96 -14.35 10.47 11.37
CA LEU A 96 -13.80 9.80 10.20
C LEU A 96 -14.35 8.38 10.02
N ASP A 97 -14.51 7.59 11.09
CA ASP A 97 -15.11 6.26 11.00
C ASP A 97 -16.56 6.32 10.53
N TYR A 98 -17.36 7.23 11.09
CA TYR A 98 -18.73 7.43 10.63
C TYR A 98 -18.79 7.88 9.16
N GLU A 99 -17.85 8.72 8.72
CA GLU A 99 -17.74 9.14 7.33
C GLU A 99 -17.42 7.97 6.40
N MET A 100 -16.54 7.06 6.82
CA MET A 100 -15.99 6.00 5.96
C MET A 100 -16.79 4.69 5.99
N TYR A 101 -17.38 4.35 7.13
CA TYR A 101 -18.10 3.10 7.34
C TYR A 101 -19.62 3.29 7.54
N GLY A 102 -20.05 4.49 7.93
CA GLY A 102 -21.42 4.74 8.38
C GLY A 102 -21.64 4.35 9.84
N ILE A 103 -22.79 4.75 10.39
CA ILE A 103 -23.09 4.61 11.84
C ILE A 103 -23.17 3.14 12.27
N GLU A 104 -23.76 2.28 11.44
CA GLU A 104 -24.05 0.88 11.80
C GLU A 104 -22.80 -0.01 11.84
N GLU A 105 -21.79 0.31 11.02
CA GLU A 105 -20.55 -0.47 10.88
C GLU A 105 -19.38 0.13 11.66
N SER A 106 -19.59 1.28 12.32
CA SER A 106 -18.57 1.91 13.16
C SER A 106 -18.50 1.23 14.53
N LEU A 107 -17.28 1.01 15.01
CA LEU A 107 -17.05 0.50 16.37
C LEU A 107 -17.53 1.51 17.42
N ASP A 108 -18.10 1.00 18.51
CA ASP A 108 -18.49 1.82 19.64
C ASP A 108 -17.26 2.52 20.25
N LEU A 109 -17.39 3.82 20.52
CA LEU A 109 -16.37 4.66 21.15
C LEU A 109 -15.79 4.04 22.43
N SER A 110 -16.63 3.43 23.26
CA SER A 110 -16.21 2.84 24.53
C SER A 110 -15.23 1.68 24.33
N ILE A 111 -15.36 0.96 23.21
CA ILE A 111 -14.51 -0.17 22.84
C ILE A 111 -13.16 0.35 22.35
N SER A 112 -13.15 1.20 21.32
CA SER A 112 -11.92 1.72 20.72
C SER A 112 -11.10 2.58 21.70
N HIS A 113 -11.77 3.36 22.55
CA HIS A 113 -11.11 4.10 23.63
C HIS A 113 -10.41 3.17 24.63
N GLY A 114 -11.07 2.07 25.05
CA GLY A 114 -10.48 1.07 25.93
C GLY A 114 -9.22 0.43 25.34
N TRP A 115 -9.22 0.19 24.02
CA TRP A 115 -8.05 -0.34 23.32
C TRP A 115 -6.88 0.63 23.33
N TRP A 116 -7.13 1.90 22.99
CA TRP A 116 -6.08 2.91 22.91
C TRP A 116 -5.54 3.32 24.29
N ALA A 117 -6.39 3.29 25.31
CA ALA A 117 -5.97 3.49 26.70
C ALA A 117 -5.06 2.35 27.18
N LYS A 118 -5.32 1.11 26.75
CA LYS A 118 -4.50 -0.06 27.09
C LYS A 118 -3.12 -0.01 26.42
N ASN A 119 -3.05 0.41 25.16
CA ASN A 119 -1.78 0.47 24.43
C ASN A 119 -1.76 1.66 23.45
N ALA A 120 -0.94 2.66 23.77
CA ALA A 120 -0.84 3.91 23.01
C ALA A 120 -0.22 3.75 21.61
N PHE A 121 0.40 2.60 21.31
CA PHE A 121 1.13 2.36 20.05
C PHE A 121 0.37 1.45 19.08
N ILE A 122 -0.96 1.37 19.20
CA ILE A 122 -1.78 0.54 18.30
C ILE A 122 -2.45 1.34 17.19
N CYS A 123 -2.61 2.67 17.31
CA CYS A 123 -3.26 3.50 16.28
C CYS A 123 -2.33 4.62 15.82
N ARG A 124 -1.92 4.57 14.55
CA ARG A 124 -1.14 5.62 13.91
C ARG A 124 -2.05 6.45 13.01
N ILE A 125 -2.08 7.75 13.24
CA ILE A 125 -2.93 8.68 12.49
C ILE A 125 -2.12 9.46 11.45
N LEU A 126 -2.83 9.94 10.41
CA LEU A 126 -2.38 10.87 9.39
C LEU A 126 -3.30 12.08 9.43
N TYR A 127 -2.74 13.28 9.55
CA TYR A 127 -3.49 14.51 9.70
C TYR A 127 -2.81 15.68 8.98
N ASN A 128 -3.58 16.76 8.80
CA ASN A 128 -3.11 18.03 8.29
C ASN A 128 -2.13 18.68 9.28
N ILE A 129 -0.90 18.99 8.86
CA ILE A 129 0.11 19.56 9.78
C ILE A 129 -0.33 20.89 10.41
N ARG A 130 -1.24 21.63 9.76
CA ARG A 130 -1.76 22.92 10.22
C ARG A 130 -2.93 22.76 11.19
N ASP A 131 -3.62 21.62 11.15
CA ASP A 131 -4.73 21.32 12.05
C ASP A 131 -4.79 19.82 12.36
N ARG A 132 -4.37 19.42 13.56
CA ARG A 132 -4.39 18.02 13.99
C ARG A 132 -5.80 17.41 13.99
N LYS A 133 -6.83 18.24 14.14
CA LYS A 133 -8.24 17.81 14.16
C LYS A 133 -8.71 17.36 12.78
N ASP A 134 -8.06 17.82 11.73
CA ASP A 134 -8.29 17.40 10.35
C ASP A 134 -7.50 16.11 10.07
N ILE A 135 -8.01 15.00 10.60
CA ILE A 135 -7.47 13.66 10.39
C ILE A 135 -7.94 13.13 9.04
N TRP A 136 -6.99 12.70 8.23
CA TRP A 136 -7.24 12.18 6.88
C TRP A 136 -7.29 10.67 6.82
N GLY A 137 -6.64 9.99 7.77
CA GLY A 137 -6.58 8.53 7.80
C GLY A 137 -5.88 8.00 9.04
N TYR A 138 -5.98 6.70 9.25
CA TYR A 138 -5.28 6.02 10.32
C TYR A 138 -5.12 4.52 10.01
N ILE A 139 -4.20 3.85 10.70
CA ILE A 139 -4.05 2.40 10.68
C ILE A 139 -3.98 1.91 12.13
N THR A 140 -4.77 0.88 12.43
CA THR A 140 -4.80 0.22 13.73
C THR A 140 -4.16 -1.16 13.66
N MET A 141 -3.12 -1.38 14.47
CA MET A 141 -2.34 -2.60 14.61
C MET A 141 -2.35 -3.05 16.07
N ILE A 142 -3.17 -4.05 16.39
CA ILE A 142 -3.43 -4.49 17.76
C ILE A 142 -2.55 -5.73 18.05
N PRO A 143 -1.60 -5.65 19.00
CA PRO A 143 -0.87 -6.84 19.44
C PRO A 143 -1.78 -7.71 20.31
N MET A 144 -1.90 -8.99 19.97
CA MET A 144 -2.80 -9.94 20.63
C MET A 144 -2.19 -11.34 20.62
N GLU A 145 -2.70 -12.21 21.48
CA GLU A 145 -2.43 -13.65 21.37
C GLU A 145 -2.93 -14.18 20.03
N GLU A 146 -2.10 -14.99 19.36
CA GLU A 146 -2.40 -15.49 18.00
C GLU A 146 -3.70 -16.28 17.93
N GLU A 147 -4.05 -17.01 19.00
CA GLU A 147 -5.31 -17.73 19.11
C GLU A 147 -6.53 -16.79 19.00
N ILE A 148 -6.46 -15.61 19.63
CA ILE A 148 -7.54 -14.62 19.57
C ILE A 148 -7.63 -14.02 18.16
N ILE A 149 -6.50 -13.77 17.51
CA ILE A 149 -6.46 -13.33 16.12
C ILE A 149 -7.14 -14.35 15.22
N PHE A 150 -6.88 -15.65 15.40
CA PHE A 150 -7.53 -16.69 14.61
C PHE A 150 -9.04 -16.78 14.86
N LYS A 151 -9.52 -16.56 16.09
CA LYS A 151 -10.97 -16.45 16.36
C LYS A 151 -11.60 -15.29 15.58
N LEU A 152 -10.93 -14.14 15.50
CA LEU A 152 -11.38 -13.00 14.69
C LEU A 152 -11.40 -13.35 13.19
N LEU A 153 -10.32 -13.92 12.66
CA LEU A 153 -10.23 -14.27 11.25
C LEU A 153 -11.23 -15.37 10.82
N ARG A 154 -11.58 -16.28 11.73
CA ARG A 154 -12.64 -17.30 11.53
C ARG A 154 -14.05 -16.77 11.75
N ARG A 155 -14.21 -15.52 12.19
CA ARG A 155 -15.49 -14.92 12.61
C ARG A 155 -16.16 -15.66 13.77
N GLU A 156 -15.37 -16.32 14.61
CA GLU A 156 -15.81 -16.88 15.90
C GLU A 156 -15.89 -15.79 16.98
N MET A 157 -15.19 -14.68 16.76
CA MET A 157 -15.21 -13.45 17.54
C MET A 157 -15.35 -12.27 16.57
N HIS A 158 -16.10 -11.24 16.92
CA HIS A 158 -16.15 -9.98 16.16
C HIS A 158 -15.22 -8.93 16.77
N GLU A 159 -14.85 -7.91 15.99
CA GLU A 159 -13.99 -6.83 16.50
C GLU A 159 -14.60 -6.12 17.71
N ARG A 160 -15.93 -5.92 17.73
CA ARG A 160 -16.66 -5.36 18.89
C ARG A 160 -16.55 -6.20 20.16
N ASP A 161 -16.14 -7.46 20.05
CA ASP A 161 -15.98 -8.37 21.19
C ASP A 161 -14.55 -8.33 21.76
N ILE A 162 -13.63 -7.60 21.12
CA ILE A 162 -12.26 -7.42 21.61
C ILE A 162 -12.29 -6.54 22.86
N ARG A 163 -11.83 -7.10 23.98
CA ARG A 163 -11.72 -6.41 25.27
C ARG A 163 -10.28 -5.94 25.50
N PRO A 164 -10.05 -4.93 26.37
CA PRO A 164 -8.70 -4.47 26.69
C PRO A 164 -7.75 -5.57 27.17
N GLU A 165 -8.24 -6.60 27.86
CA GLU A 165 -7.48 -7.77 28.30
C GLU A 165 -6.98 -8.66 27.16
N HIS A 166 -7.59 -8.61 25.98
CA HIS A 166 -7.09 -9.31 24.79
C HIS A 166 -5.94 -8.55 24.12
N ILE A 167 -5.71 -7.29 24.50
CA ILE A 167 -4.72 -6.40 23.89
C ILE A 167 -3.45 -6.42 24.74
N LEU A 168 -2.37 -6.86 24.12
CA LEU A 168 -1.08 -6.91 24.76
C LEU A 168 -0.44 -5.52 24.80
N THR A 169 0.37 -5.26 25.83
CA THR A 169 1.25 -4.10 25.88
C THR A 169 2.62 -4.47 25.33
N TYR A 170 3.23 -3.57 24.57
CA TYR A 170 4.60 -3.77 24.08
C TYR A 170 5.60 -3.66 25.24
N GLU A 171 6.39 -4.71 25.43
CA GLU A 171 7.39 -4.84 26.47
C GLU A 171 8.73 -5.21 25.86
N GLN A 172 9.80 -4.85 26.55
CA GLN A 172 11.15 -5.11 26.08
C GLN A 172 11.47 -6.61 26.06
N GLY A 173 12.10 -7.06 24.99
CA GLY A 173 12.53 -8.45 24.78
C GLY A 173 11.40 -9.39 24.34
N LYS A 174 10.17 -8.87 24.14
CA LYS A 174 9.03 -9.68 23.70
C LYS A 174 8.82 -9.61 22.19
N GLU A 175 8.20 -10.68 21.68
CA GLU A 175 7.76 -10.84 20.29
C GLU A 175 6.23 -10.87 20.24
N TYR A 176 5.65 -10.25 19.21
CA TYR A 176 4.21 -10.05 19.10
C TYR A 176 3.66 -10.46 17.73
N PHE A 177 2.46 -11.04 17.77
CA PHE A 177 1.57 -11.15 16.62
C PHE A 177 0.63 -9.96 16.59
N ILE A 178 0.40 -9.42 15.39
CA ILE A 178 -0.39 -8.22 15.20
C ILE A 178 -1.65 -8.55 14.41
N TYR A 179 -2.80 -8.06 14.87
CA TYR A 179 -4.01 -7.96 14.07
C TYR A 179 -4.16 -6.54 13.52
N ALA A 180 -4.12 -6.38 12.20
CA ALA A 180 -4.40 -5.13 11.53
C ALA A 180 -5.93 -4.96 11.39
N ALA A 181 -6.53 -4.36 12.41
CA ALA A 181 -7.99 -4.18 12.51
C ALA A 181 -8.52 -3.18 11.47
N SER A 182 -7.79 -2.10 11.20
CA SER A 182 -8.27 -1.09 10.26
C SER A 182 -7.16 -0.35 9.53
N ALA A 183 -7.48 0.07 8.30
CA ALA A 183 -6.67 0.95 7.48
C ALA A 183 -7.61 1.90 6.73
N VAL A 184 -7.80 3.08 7.29
CA VAL A 184 -8.77 4.08 6.84
C VAL A 184 -8.04 5.27 6.24
N LEU A 185 -8.54 5.76 5.11
CA LEU A 185 -8.02 6.96 4.48
C LEU A 185 -9.08 7.60 3.59
N ARG A 186 -9.29 8.91 3.77
CA ARG A 186 -10.15 9.72 2.90
C ARG A 186 -9.71 9.60 1.43
N PRO A 187 -10.65 9.40 0.48
CA PRO A 187 -10.31 9.17 -0.93
C PRO A 187 -9.42 10.25 -1.57
N GLU A 188 -9.63 11.51 -1.22
CA GLU A 188 -8.87 12.67 -1.69
C GLU A 188 -7.42 12.70 -1.17
N HIS A 189 -7.11 12.00 -0.08
CA HIS A 189 -5.78 11.93 0.54
C HIS A 189 -5.04 10.62 0.24
N ARG A 190 -5.49 9.83 -0.76
CA ARG A 190 -4.91 8.52 -1.14
C ARG A 190 -3.40 8.55 -1.40
N SER A 191 -2.86 9.66 -1.89
CA SER A 191 -1.41 9.84 -2.11
C SER A 191 -0.59 9.69 -0.83
N HIS A 192 -1.17 9.98 0.34
CA HIS A 192 -0.50 9.95 1.63
C HIS A 192 -0.45 8.56 2.30
N LEU A 193 -1.18 7.56 1.79
CA LEU A 193 -1.22 6.19 2.37
C LEU A 193 0.18 5.61 2.53
N ARG A 194 1.03 5.80 1.52
CA ARG A 194 2.41 5.30 1.52
C ARG A 194 3.23 5.92 2.66
N GLY A 195 3.00 7.20 2.95
CA GLY A 195 3.65 7.91 4.06
C GLY A 195 3.22 7.35 5.41
N LEU A 196 1.92 7.10 5.57
CA LEU A 196 1.37 6.50 6.79
C LEU A 196 1.95 5.09 7.05
N LEU A 197 1.93 4.20 6.05
CA LEU A 197 2.51 2.86 6.17
C LEU A 197 4.00 2.89 6.51
N LYS A 198 4.78 3.72 5.80
CA LYS A 198 6.22 3.88 6.08
C LYS A 198 6.47 4.38 7.50
N SER A 199 5.65 5.31 7.98
CA SER A 199 5.79 5.84 9.34
C SER A 199 5.64 4.75 10.41
N ILE A 200 4.77 3.77 10.19
CA ILE A 200 4.56 2.66 11.11
C ILE A 200 5.73 1.69 11.05
N LEU A 201 6.14 1.28 9.85
CA LEU A 201 7.26 0.34 9.66
C LEU A 201 8.58 0.91 10.17
N ASN A 202 8.85 2.20 9.93
CA ASN A 202 10.05 2.87 10.44
C ASN A 202 10.08 2.85 11.97
N TYR A 203 8.96 3.19 12.63
CA TYR A 203 8.88 3.12 14.09
C TYR A 203 9.19 1.72 14.61
N TRP A 204 8.60 0.68 14.02
CA TRP A 204 8.87 -0.69 14.46
C TRP A 204 10.30 -1.15 14.18
N CYS A 205 10.95 -0.64 13.13
CA CYS A 205 12.37 -0.90 12.94
C CYS A 205 13.20 -0.20 14.02
N GLU A 206 12.87 1.05 14.38
CA GLU A 206 13.53 1.78 15.46
C GLU A 206 13.42 1.04 16.80
N GLN A 207 12.26 0.43 17.07
CA GLN A 207 12.03 -0.37 18.29
C GLN A 207 12.78 -1.72 18.29
N TYR A 208 13.17 -2.26 17.15
CA TYR A 208 13.93 -3.50 17.09
C TYR A 208 15.37 -3.32 17.63
N PRO A 209 15.90 -4.26 18.44
CA PRO A 209 15.33 -5.55 18.86
C PRO A 209 14.48 -5.51 20.13
N LYS A 210 14.30 -4.34 20.75
CA LYS A 210 13.60 -4.23 22.03
C LYS A 210 12.17 -4.76 21.92
N VAL A 211 11.51 -4.54 20.80
CA VAL A 211 10.21 -5.14 20.50
C VAL A 211 10.31 -5.81 19.14
N LYS A 212 9.90 -7.08 19.06
CA LYS A 212 9.88 -7.85 17.81
C LYS A 212 8.44 -8.04 17.33
N LEU A 213 8.21 -7.81 16.04
CA LEU A 213 6.97 -8.17 15.38
C LEU A 213 7.21 -9.42 14.56
N SER A 214 6.42 -10.47 14.81
CA SER A 214 6.56 -11.75 14.10
C SER A 214 5.75 -11.74 12.80
N LYS A 215 4.43 -11.59 12.94
CA LYS A 215 3.47 -11.64 11.83
C LYS A 215 2.40 -10.58 11.99
N ILE A 216 1.88 -10.13 10.84
CA ILE A 216 0.73 -9.23 10.77
C ILE A 216 -0.40 -9.97 10.07
N TYR A 217 -1.52 -10.12 10.76
CA TYR A 217 -2.74 -10.73 10.27
C TYR A 217 -3.75 -9.65 9.89
N ALA A 218 -4.53 -9.89 8.84
CA ALA A 218 -5.54 -8.94 8.39
C ALA A 218 -6.74 -9.67 7.79
N TYR A 219 -7.90 -9.02 7.87
CA TYR A 219 -9.13 -9.46 7.21
C TYR A 219 -9.57 -8.39 6.21
N ALA A 220 -9.63 -8.71 4.92
CA ALA A 220 -10.00 -7.73 3.88
C ALA A 220 -11.48 -7.78 3.53
N ASP A 221 -12.28 -6.92 4.17
CA ASP A 221 -13.71 -6.84 3.87
C ASP A 221 -14.08 -5.97 2.66
N SER A 222 -13.29 -4.94 2.37
CA SER A 222 -13.49 -4.04 1.23
C SER A 222 -12.61 -4.38 0.03
N LYS A 223 -12.99 -3.89 -1.16
CA LYS A 223 -12.17 -4.05 -2.38
C LYS A 223 -10.84 -3.31 -2.23
N GLU A 224 -10.86 -2.14 -1.63
CA GLU A 224 -9.71 -1.30 -1.35
C GLU A 224 -8.74 -2.00 -0.39
N GLY A 225 -9.26 -2.59 0.70
CA GLY A 225 -8.46 -3.38 1.63
C GLY A 225 -7.83 -4.59 0.94
N TRP A 226 -8.59 -5.30 0.10
CA TRP A 226 -8.06 -6.39 -0.71
C TRP A 226 -6.90 -5.94 -1.62
N PHE A 227 -7.06 -4.81 -2.31
CA PHE A 227 -5.99 -4.26 -3.14
C PHE A 227 -4.76 -3.90 -2.30
N LEU A 228 -4.93 -3.27 -1.14
CA LEU A 228 -3.82 -2.92 -0.25
C LEU A 228 -3.04 -4.16 0.19
N ILE A 229 -3.74 -5.17 0.71
CA ILE A 229 -3.17 -6.46 1.13
C ILE A 229 -2.39 -7.11 -0.01
N LYS A 230 -2.93 -7.12 -1.23
CA LYS A 230 -2.25 -7.67 -2.40
C LYS A 230 -1.02 -6.85 -2.80
N HIS A 231 -1.06 -5.52 -2.71
CA HIS A 231 0.10 -4.67 -2.97
C HIS A 231 1.23 -4.86 -1.95
N LEU A 232 0.89 -5.21 -0.71
CA LEU A 232 1.85 -5.55 0.34
C LEU A 232 2.25 -7.03 0.33
N PHE A 233 1.75 -7.81 -0.64
CA PHE A 233 2.03 -9.23 -0.81
C PHE A 233 1.80 -10.06 0.45
N PHE A 234 0.71 -9.80 1.16
CA PHE A 234 0.26 -10.72 2.20
C PHE A 234 -0.13 -12.07 1.57
N SER A 235 0.22 -13.15 2.24
CA SER A 235 -0.15 -14.51 1.90
C SER A 235 -1.61 -14.78 2.34
N PRO A 236 -2.46 -15.35 1.48
CA PRO A 236 -3.82 -15.71 1.87
C PRO A 236 -3.81 -16.91 2.83
N ARG A 237 -4.71 -16.91 3.81
CA ARG A 237 -4.95 -17.99 4.77
C ARG A 237 -6.27 -18.70 4.45
N TYR A 238 -6.29 -19.39 3.31
CA TYR A 238 -7.48 -20.13 2.83
C TYR A 238 -7.90 -21.28 3.75
N ASP A 239 -6.99 -21.72 4.63
CA ASP A 239 -7.25 -22.65 5.72
C ASP A 239 -8.13 -22.05 6.83
N ILE A 240 -8.22 -20.72 6.91
CA ILE A 240 -9.05 -19.98 7.86
C ILE A 240 -10.29 -19.41 7.18
N ASP A 241 -10.11 -18.50 6.24
CA ASP A 241 -11.18 -17.83 5.50
C ASP A 241 -10.64 -17.25 4.18
N LYS A 242 -11.51 -17.08 3.18
CA LYS A 242 -11.11 -16.54 1.86
C LYS A 242 -10.62 -15.09 1.92
N LYS A 243 -10.98 -14.36 2.97
CA LYS A 243 -10.56 -12.97 3.21
C LYS A 243 -9.53 -12.84 4.32
N ALA A 244 -9.05 -13.94 4.89
CA ALA A 244 -7.98 -13.93 5.88
C ALA A 244 -6.60 -13.91 5.20
N PHE A 245 -5.71 -13.09 5.74
CA PHE A 245 -4.37 -12.87 5.21
C PHE A 245 -3.33 -12.78 6.32
N GLU A 246 -2.10 -13.14 5.97
CA GLU A 246 -0.92 -13.12 6.83
C GLU A 246 0.25 -12.47 6.10
N LEU A 247 0.97 -11.61 6.81
CA LEU A 247 2.29 -11.14 6.43
C LEU A 247 3.30 -11.64 7.46
N ASP A 248 4.07 -12.65 7.06
CA ASP A 248 5.20 -13.15 7.84
C ASP A 248 6.43 -12.25 7.58
N LEU A 249 6.92 -11.61 8.63
CA LEU A 249 8.00 -10.63 8.52
C LEU A 249 9.37 -11.29 8.35
N GLN A 250 9.50 -12.60 8.59
CA GLN A 250 10.72 -13.36 8.38
C GLN A 250 10.83 -13.95 6.97
N GLN A 251 9.70 -14.08 6.24
CA GLN A 251 9.69 -14.60 4.87
C GLN A 251 9.99 -13.52 3.83
N ILE A 252 10.66 -13.89 2.74
CA ILE A 252 10.98 -12.97 1.64
C ILE A 252 9.69 -12.39 1.06
N ASN A 253 9.58 -11.06 1.03
CA ASN A 253 8.41 -10.36 0.51
C ASN A 253 8.77 -9.53 -0.75
N PRO A 254 8.02 -9.64 -1.88
CA PRO A 254 8.28 -8.87 -3.10
C PRO A 254 7.96 -7.37 -3.01
N SER A 255 7.17 -6.93 -2.01
CA SER A 255 6.88 -5.52 -1.79
C SER A 255 8.14 -4.79 -1.36
N LYS A 256 8.62 -3.86 -2.19
CA LYS A 256 9.78 -3.00 -1.85
C LYS A 256 9.67 -2.33 -0.47
N MET A 257 8.45 -2.01 -0.04
CA MET A 257 8.21 -1.41 1.27
C MET A 257 8.48 -2.41 2.39
N ILE A 258 7.97 -3.63 2.26
CA ILE A 258 8.19 -4.68 3.24
C ILE A 258 9.65 -5.16 3.20
N THR A 259 10.24 -5.35 2.01
CA THR A 259 11.66 -5.69 1.88
C THR A 259 12.55 -4.70 2.60
N SER A 260 12.34 -3.38 2.40
CA SER A 260 13.10 -2.34 3.07
C SER A 260 12.94 -2.37 4.60
N PHE A 261 11.77 -2.76 5.10
CA PHE A 261 11.57 -2.96 6.53
C PHE A 261 12.32 -4.20 7.03
N GLN A 262 12.26 -5.31 6.30
CA GLN A 262 12.97 -6.55 6.62
C GLN A 262 14.50 -6.38 6.58
N ASP A 263 15.03 -5.62 5.62
CA ASP A 263 16.45 -5.24 5.56
C ASP A 263 16.85 -4.50 6.84
N CYS A 264 16.04 -3.52 7.25
CA CYS A 264 16.26 -2.75 8.48
C CYS A 264 16.30 -3.65 9.74
N LEU A 265 15.44 -4.67 9.82
CA LEU A 265 15.46 -5.65 10.91
C LEU A 265 16.75 -6.49 10.89
N ARG A 266 17.14 -7.02 9.73
CA ARG A 266 18.37 -7.82 9.57
C ARG A 266 19.63 -7.05 9.90
N GLU A 267 19.73 -5.79 9.45
CA GLU A 267 20.87 -4.91 9.77
C GLU A 267 21.02 -4.71 11.27
N LYS A 268 19.92 -4.51 12.00
CA LYS A 268 19.95 -4.36 13.46
C LYS A 268 20.20 -5.65 14.21
N GLU A 269 19.80 -6.80 13.66
CA GLU A 269 20.10 -8.11 14.21
C GLU A 269 21.61 -8.39 14.10
N ALA A 270 22.22 -8.13 12.95
CA ALA A 270 23.66 -8.28 12.73
C ALA A 270 24.53 -7.37 13.63
N LEU A 271 24.00 -6.27 14.16
CA LEU A 271 24.70 -5.39 15.10
C LEU A 271 24.70 -5.92 16.55
N GLN A 272 23.96 -6.98 16.86
CA GLN A 272 23.91 -7.61 18.19
C GLN A 272 24.84 -8.82 18.32
N GLU A 273 25.28 -9.39 17.20
CA GLU A 273 26.23 -10.50 17.12
C GLU A 273 27.68 -10.01 17.22
#